data_AF-T0LC12-F1
#
_entry.id   AF-T0LC12-F1
#
_cell.length_a   1.000
_cell.length_b   1.000
_cell.length_c   1.000
_cell.angle_alpha   90.00
_cell.angle_beta   90.00
_cell.angle_gamma   90.00
#
_symmetry.space_group_name_H-M   'P 1'
#
loop_
_entity.id
_entity.type
_entity.pdbx_description
1 polymer ?
#
loop_
_entity_poly.entity_id
_entity_poly.type
_entity_poly.pdbx_seq_one_letter_code
_entity_poly.pdbx_strand_id
1 'polypeptide(L)'
;MVNTINQIVFLIKQIVDAEQEYMIVVRVLKGWLERNILDPYPSEDQKEEFCEKTGLEMNQINNWFINARRRILPQLQRNYEKYI
;
A
#
# COMPACT_ATOMS: atom_id res chain seq x y z
N MET A 1 26.41 -27.07 -12.69
CA MET A 1 24.92 -27.13 -12.69
C MET A 1 24.32 -26.59 -11.40
N VAL A 2 24.75 -27.04 -10.21
CA VAL A 2 24.23 -26.57 -8.91
C VAL A 2 24.44 -25.07 -8.66
N ASN A 3 25.61 -24.51 -9.02
CA ASN A 3 25.87 -23.06 -8.86
C ASN A 3 24.95 -22.18 -9.72
N THR A 4 24.62 -22.63 -10.93
CA THR A 4 23.72 -21.91 -11.84
C THR A 4 22.28 -21.94 -11.32
N ILE A 5 21.84 -23.08 -10.76
CA ILE A 5 20.52 -23.20 -10.13
C ILE A 5 20.44 -22.30 -8.89
N ASN A 6 21.47 -22.27 -8.05
CA ASN A 6 21.51 -21.42 -6.86
C ASN A 6 21.49 -19.92 -7.22
N GLN A 7 22.19 -19.52 -8.29
CA GLN A 7 22.13 -18.14 -8.80
C GLN A 7 20.73 -17.78 -9.33
N ILE A 8 20.08 -18.68 -10.07
CA ILE A 8 18.71 -18.46 -10.55
C ILE A 8 17.72 -18.36 -9.39
N VAL A 9 17.81 -19.24 -8.40
CA VAL A 9 16.95 -19.19 -7.19
C VAL A 9 17.16 -17.91 -6.40
N PHE A 10 18.41 -17.41 -6.31
CA PHE A 10 18.71 -16.14 -5.66
C PHE A 10 18.12 -14.94 -6.41
N LEU A 11 18.23 -14.92 -7.74
CA LEU A 11 17.65 -13.85 -8.57
C LEU A 11 16.11 -13.88 -8.56
N ILE A 12 15.49 -15.06 -8.56
CA ILE A 12 14.03 -15.20 -8.42
C ILE A 12 13.58 -14.68 -7.05
N LYS A 13 14.31 -15.00 -5.97
CA LYS A 13 14.02 -14.44 -4.65
C LYS A 13 14.09 -12.91 -4.66
N GLN A 14 15.15 -12.32 -5.24
CA GLN A 14 15.24 -10.85 -5.33
C GLN A 14 14.12 -10.21 -6.14
N ILE A 15 13.63 -10.87 -7.20
CA ILE A 15 12.48 -10.39 -7.98
C ILE A 15 11.17 -10.50 -7.19
N VAL A 16 10.96 -11.60 -6.45
CA VAL A 16 9.79 -11.80 -5.59
C VAL A 16 9.80 -10.85 -4.38
N ASP A 17 10.97 -10.59 -3.81
CA ASP A 17 11.15 -9.68 -2.68
C ASP A 17 10.92 -8.21 -3.09
N ALA A 18 11.27 -7.83 -4.34
CA ALA A 18 10.95 -6.51 -4.89
C ALA A 18 9.43 -6.29 -5.07
N GLU A 19 8.64 -7.33 -5.35
CA GLU A 19 7.18 -7.24 -5.31
C GLU A 19 6.65 -7.15 -3.87
N GLN A 20 7.27 -7.82 -2.89
CA GLN A 20 6.87 -7.73 -1.47
C GLN A 20 7.02 -6.31 -0.91
N GLU A 21 8.05 -5.59 -1.31
CA GLU A 21 8.31 -4.21 -0.89
C GLU A 21 7.26 -3.23 -1.46
N TYR A 22 6.74 -3.48 -2.67
CA TYR A 22 5.57 -2.74 -3.19
C TYR A 22 4.27 -3.13 -2.48
N MET A 23 4.14 -4.41 -2.12
CA MET A 23 2.96 -4.93 -1.44
C MET A 23 2.79 -4.38 -0.02
N ILE A 24 3.86 -4.01 0.70
CA ILE A 24 3.72 -3.42 2.04
C ILE A 24 3.06 -2.04 2.00
N VAL A 25 3.48 -1.18 1.06
CA VAL A 25 2.91 0.16 0.85
C VAL A 25 1.43 0.05 0.52
N VAL A 26 1.10 -0.80 -0.47
CA VAL A 26 -0.28 -0.99 -0.91
C VAL A 26 -1.13 -1.57 0.21
N ARG A 27 -0.65 -2.58 0.94
CA ARG A 27 -1.41 -3.21 2.05
C ARG A 27 -1.68 -2.24 3.18
N VAL A 28 -0.69 -1.45 3.61
CA VAL A 28 -0.83 -0.52 4.73
C VAL A 28 -1.80 0.61 4.38
N LEU A 29 -1.52 1.35 3.30
CA LEU A 29 -2.28 2.57 2.97
C LEU A 29 -3.69 2.25 2.45
N LYS A 30 -3.80 1.27 1.54
CA LYS A 30 -5.10 0.85 1.00
C LYS A 30 -5.96 0.17 2.07
N GLY A 31 -5.34 -0.67 2.90
CA GLY A 31 -6.05 -1.33 4.00
C GLY A 31 -6.60 -0.31 5.01
N TRP A 32 -5.85 0.76 5.32
CA TRP A 32 -6.38 1.83 6.16
C TRP A 32 -7.54 2.57 5.46
N LEU A 33 -7.41 2.90 4.18
CA LEU A 33 -8.46 3.58 3.42
C LEU A 33 -9.77 2.78 3.38
N GLU A 34 -9.69 1.46 3.19
CA GLU A 34 -10.84 0.55 3.18
C GLU A 34 -11.53 0.42 4.54
N ARG A 35 -10.84 0.67 5.65
CA ARG A 35 -11.45 0.69 6.99
C ARG A 35 -12.06 2.05 7.34
N ASN A 36 -11.61 3.12 6.69
CA ASN A 36 -12.01 4.50 6.98
C ASN A 36 -12.76 5.13 5.79
N ILE A 37 -13.62 4.35 5.12
CA ILE A 37 -14.31 4.78 3.89
C ILE A 37 -15.24 5.98 4.14
N LEU A 38 -15.80 6.08 5.36
CA LEU A 38 -16.70 7.16 5.77
C LEU A 38 -15.94 8.45 6.11
N ASP A 39 -14.70 8.35 6.61
CA ASP A 39 -13.85 9.49 6.95
C ASP A 39 -12.37 9.23 6.54
N PRO A 40 -12.05 9.33 5.24
CA PRO A 40 -10.77 8.87 4.68
C PRO A 40 -9.64 9.91 4.82
N TYR A 41 -9.53 10.53 5.98
CA TYR A 41 -8.55 11.57 6.30
C TYR A 41 -7.70 11.14 7.50
N PRO A 42 -6.51 10.55 7.27
CA PRO A 42 -5.66 10.15 8.37
C PRO A 42 -5.14 11.36 9.14
N SER A 43 -5.03 11.22 10.47
CA SER A 43 -4.38 12.21 11.33
C SER A 43 -2.88 12.29 11.05
N GLU A 44 -2.19 13.32 11.56
CA GLU A 44 -0.74 13.42 11.41
C GLU A 44 -0.02 12.23 12.07
N ASP A 45 -0.41 11.82 13.29
CA ASP A 45 0.13 10.63 13.96
C ASP A 45 -0.01 9.36 13.12
N GLN A 46 -1.16 9.18 12.45
CA GLN A 46 -1.37 8.02 11.56
C GLN A 46 -0.46 8.08 10.33
N LYS A 47 -0.22 9.28 9.79
CA LYS A 47 0.70 9.44 8.67
C LYS A 47 2.14 9.17 9.08
N GLU A 48 2.55 9.56 10.29
CA GLU A 48 3.86 9.20 10.85
C GLU A 48 4.00 7.67 10.96
N GLU A 49 2.99 6.98 11.49
CA GLU A 49 2.96 5.51 11.55
C GLU A 49 3.08 4.87 10.15
N PHE A 50 2.46 5.48 9.12
CA PHE A 50 2.60 5.02 7.74
C PHE A 50 4.00 5.23 7.18
N CYS A 51 4.64 6.37 7.47
CA CYS A 51 6.03 6.61 7.08
C CYS A 51 6.94 5.53 7.67
N GLU A 52 6.79 5.22 8.96
CA GLU A 52 7.58 4.16 9.63
C GLU A 52 7.36 2.79 9.01
N LYS A 53 6.11 2.44 8.69
CA LYS A 53 5.75 1.11 8.15
C LYS A 53 6.09 0.92 6.68
N THR A 54 6.09 1.99 5.90
CA THR A 54 6.22 1.93 4.43
C THR A 54 7.56 2.44 3.93
N GLY A 55 8.33 3.14 4.76
CA GLY A 55 9.57 3.82 4.38
C GLY A 55 9.36 5.03 3.48
N LEU A 56 8.11 5.42 3.21
CA LEU A 56 7.78 6.58 2.40
C LEU A 56 7.89 7.87 3.23
N GLU A 57 8.26 8.95 2.55
CA GLU A 57 8.25 10.28 3.15
C GLU A 57 6.81 10.80 3.34
N MET A 58 6.62 11.67 4.33
CA MET A 58 5.33 12.30 4.63
C MET A 58 4.64 12.90 3.40
N ASN A 59 5.40 13.55 2.52
CA ASN A 59 4.87 14.12 1.27
C ASN A 59 4.33 13.05 0.31
N GLN A 60 4.98 11.89 0.24
CA GLN A 60 4.54 10.77 -0.59
C GLN A 60 3.26 10.14 -0.03
N ILE A 61 3.18 9.99 1.30
CA ILE A 61 1.95 9.55 2.00
C ILE A 61 0.79 10.51 1.72
N ASN A 62 1.01 11.82 1.89
CA ASN A 62 -0.01 12.84 1.61
C ASN A 62 -0.51 12.80 0.17
N ASN A 63 0.41 12.74 -0.80
CA ASN A 63 0.09 12.65 -2.21
C ASN A 63 -0.67 11.36 -2.55
N TRP A 64 -0.28 10.24 -1.94
CA TRP A 64 -0.97 8.97 -2.10
C TRP A 64 -2.43 9.08 -1.65
N PHE A 65 -2.68 9.61 -0.45
CA PHE A 65 -4.06 9.74 0.07
C PHE A 65 -4.92 10.71 -0.74
N ILE A 66 -4.35 11.82 -1.25
CA ILE A 66 -5.06 12.73 -2.16
C ILE A 66 -5.49 11.97 -3.43
N ASN A 67 -4.58 11.23 -4.04
CA ASN A 67 -4.86 10.51 -5.27
C ASN A 67 -5.81 9.31 -5.04
N ALA A 68 -5.62 8.57 -3.95
CA ALA A 68 -6.43 7.42 -3.59
C ALA A 68 -7.89 7.81 -3.30
N ARG A 69 -8.12 8.93 -2.62
CA ARG A 69 -9.48 9.49 -2.45
C ARG A 69 -10.12 9.88 -3.79
N ARG A 70 -9.34 10.36 -4.75
CA ARG A 70 -9.88 10.73 -6.08
C ARG A 70 -10.19 9.52 -6.96
N ARG A 71 -9.38 8.47 -6.90
CA ARG A 71 -9.43 7.35 -7.86
C ARG A 71 -10.01 6.06 -7.31
N ILE A 72 -9.78 5.75 -6.05
CA ILE A 72 -10.12 4.46 -5.42
C ILE A 72 -11.40 4.58 -4.61
N LEU A 73 -11.48 5.61 -3.75
CA LEU A 73 -12.59 5.80 -2.82
C LEU A 73 -13.98 5.81 -3.49
N PRO A 74 -14.21 6.44 -4.67
CA PRO A 74 -15.54 6.45 -5.29
C PRO A 74 -16.03 5.04 -5.63
N GLN A 75 -15.13 4.13 -6.01
CA GLN A 75 -15.51 2.74 -6.27
C GLN A 75 -15.77 1.98 -4.97
N LEU A 76 -14.98 2.23 -3.92
CA LEU A 76 -15.19 1.60 -2.61
C LEU A 76 -16.53 2.03 -1.98
N GLN A 77 -16.87 3.31 -2.05
CA GLN A 77 -18.14 3.85 -1.57
C GLN A 77 -19.33 3.25 -2.33
N ARG A 78 -19.29 3.22 -3.67
CA ARG A 78 -20.32 2.54 -4.47
C ARG A 78 -20.49 1.06 -4.09
N ASN A 79 -19.38 0.37 -3.83
CA ASN A 79 -19.44 -1.03 -3.42
C ASN A 79 -20.04 -1.18 -2.02
N TYR A 80 -19.70 -0.31 -1.08
CA TYR A 80 -20.24 -0.30 0.28
C TYR A 80 -21.76 -0.01 0.27
N GLU A 81 -22.19 0.99 -0.51
CA GLU A 81 -23.59 1.37 -0.69
C GLU A 81 -24.46 0.24 -1.26
N LYS A 82 -23.87 -0.73 -1.97
CA LYS A 82 -24.60 -1.89 -2.50
C LYS A 82 -25.07 -2.86 -1.42
N TYR A 83 -24.44 -2.87 -0.24
CA TYR A 83 -24.69 -3.84 0.82
C TYR A 83 -25.44 -3.27 2.03
N ILE A 84 -25.83 -2.00 1.96
CA ILE A 84 -26.72 -1.34 2.92
C ILE A 84 -28.14 -1.26 2.34
#